data_AF-J2K7H6-F1
#
_entry.id   AF-J2K7H6-F1
#
_cell.length_a   1.000
_cell.length_b   1.000
_cell.length_c   1.000
_cell.angle_alpha   90.00
_cell.angle_beta   90.00
_cell.angle_gamma   90.00
#
_symmetry.space_group_name_H-M   'P 1'
#
loop_
_entity.id
_entity.type
_entity.pdbx_description
1 polymer ?
#
loop_
_entity_poly.entity_id
_entity_poly.type
_entity_poly.pdbx_seq_one_letter_code
_entity_poly.pdbx_strand_id
1 'polypeptide(L)'
;MKKYLLFLLFAFSIHFGQTKEFPLKNEDFSKLLMNDETAFAGTISTDETVIRLRIEKADKNPKKQEQYFVSGYSEVEDNKSPFSGEIIFTQKYNVKNEPDSMLIFGDFTLKELDSGKHSGVFTGKVRIQTQKDQTKENGTTLTFKGKWKNYSRNLDFDVWWANFQPKDLSKVIFK
;
A
#
# COMPACT_ATOMS: atom_id res chain seq x y z
N MET A 1 47.11 44.27 -12.99
CA MET A 1 46.12 43.77 -12.00
C MET A 1 44.82 43.46 -12.72
N LYS A 2 44.19 42.30 -12.45
CA LYS A 2 42.89 41.76 -12.93
C LYS A 2 43.04 40.38 -13.59
N LYS A 3 43.38 39.36 -12.80
CA LYS A 3 43.24 37.93 -13.16
C LYS A 3 42.19 37.20 -12.30
N TYR A 4 41.26 37.93 -11.67
CA TYR A 4 40.31 37.35 -10.71
C TYR A 4 38.84 37.44 -11.15
N LEU A 5 38.56 37.60 -12.44
CA LEU A 5 37.19 37.74 -12.94
C LEU A 5 36.65 36.48 -13.64
N LEU A 6 37.16 35.29 -13.31
CA LEU A 6 36.70 34.04 -13.93
C LEU A 6 36.42 32.90 -12.93
N PHE A 7 36.15 33.23 -11.67
CA PHE A 7 35.87 32.24 -10.62
C PHE A 7 34.54 32.43 -9.89
N LEU A 8 33.64 33.27 -10.44
CA LEU A 8 32.39 33.69 -9.80
C LEU A 8 31.13 33.31 -10.59
N LEU A 9 31.21 32.24 -11.41
CA LEU A 9 30.05 31.74 -12.17
C LEU A 9 29.70 30.27 -11.92
N PHE A 10 30.43 29.58 -11.03
CA PHE A 10 30.21 28.15 -10.74
C PHE A 10 29.62 27.87 -9.33
N ALA A 11 29.14 28.91 -8.63
CA ALA A 11 28.54 28.77 -7.30
C ALA A 11 27.00 28.72 -7.31
N PHE A 12 26.36 28.67 -8.49
CA PHE A 12 24.98 28.21 -8.58
C PHE A 12 24.97 26.68 -8.51
N SER A 13 25.32 26.17 -7.34
CA SER A 13 24.94 24.82 -6.91
C SER A 13 23.43 24.75 -7.08
N ILE A 14 23.02 24.05 -8.13
CA ILE A 14 21.63 23.75 -8.42
C ILE A 14 21.15 22.90 -7.24
N HIS A 15 20.58 23.57 -6.24
CA HIS A 15 19.79 22.92 -5.23
C HIS A 15 18.47 22.57 -5.91
N PHE A 16 18.48 21.53 -6.76
CA PHE A 16 17.29 20.76 -7.03
C PHE A 16 16.89 20.20 -5.67
N GLY A 17 16.06 20.94 -4.94
CA GLY A 17 15.29 20.38 -3.85
C GLY A 17 14.54 19.21 -4.45
N GLN A 18 15.04 18.00 -4.20
CA GLN A 18 14.28 16.79 -4.44
C GLN A 18 13.08 16.90 -3.51
N THR A 19 11.99 17.49 -4.00
CA THR A 19 10.69 17.20 -3.45
C THR A 19 10.58 15.69 -3.49
N LYS A 20 10.48 15.05 -2.32
CA LYS A 20 10.22 13.62 -2.17
C LYS A 20 8.78 13.34 -2.60
N GLU A 21 8.41 13.79 -3.78
CA GLU A 21 7.11 13.55 -4.38
C GLU A 21 7.10 12.12 -4.89
N PHE A 22 6.02 11.39 -4.61
CA PHE A 22 5.90 10.00 -5.06
C PHE A 22 5.98 9.96 -6.60
N PRO A 23 6.90 9.19 -7.19
CA PRO A 23 7.28 9.33 -8.60
C PRO A 23 6.21 8.84 -9.59
N LEU A 24 5.14 8.19 -9.12
CA LEU A 24 4.05 7.66 -9.96
C LEU A 24 2.74 8.44 -9.76
N LYS A 25 2.84 9.74 -9.50
CA LYS A 25 1.68 10.60 -9.23
C LYS A 25 0.66 10.70 -10.37
N ASN A 26 1.06 10.44 -11.63
CA ASN A 26 0.15 10.44 -12.77
C ASN A 26 -0.52 9.07 -13.02
N GLU A 27 -0.06 8.01 -12.35
CA GLU A 27 -0.55 6.64 -12.53
C GLU A 27 -1.76 6.35 -11.64
N ASP A 28 -2.72 5.55 -12.11
CA ASP A 28 -3.92 5.19 -11.34
C ASP A 28 -3.89 3.71 -10.93
N PHE A 29 -3.73 3.47 -9.63
CA PHE A 29 -3.68 2.14 -9.04
C PHE A 29 -5.05 1.64 -8.55
N SER A 30 -6.14 2.36 -8.81
CA SER A 30 -7.47 2.03 -8.27
C SER A 30 -7.91 0.61 -8.64
N LYS A 31 -7.79 0.23 -9.92
CA LYS A 31 -8.15 -1.12 -10.39
C LYS A 31 -7.29 -2.20 -9.75
N LEU A 32 -5.99 -1.94 -9.62
CA LEU A 32 -5.03 -2.83 -8.97
C LEU A 32 -5.36 -3.05 -7.48
N LEU A 33 -5.77 -1.99 -6.77
CA LEU A 33 -6.20 -2.07 -5.37
C LEU A 33 -7.51 -2.87 -5.20
N MET A 34 -8.39 -2.81 -6.19
CA MET A 34 -9.66 -3.56 -6.21
C MET A 34 -9.50 -5.05 -6.58
N ASN A 35 -8.30 -5.46 -7.01
CA ASN A 35 -7.92 -6.85 -7.26
C ASN A 35 -8.95 -7.62 -8.12
N ASP A 36 -9.34 -7.03 -9.25
CA ASP A 36 -10.32 -7.62 -10.18
C ASP A 36 -11.57 -8.13 -9.46
N GLU A 37 -12.08 -7.31 -8.53
CA GLU A 37 -13.28 -7.57 -7.73
C GLU A 37 -13.19 -8.83 -6.83
N THR A 38 -12.00 -9.38 -6.67
CA THR A 38 -11.75 -10.58 -5.87
C THR A 38 -11.19 -10.19 -4.50
N ALA A 39 -11.66 -10.85 -3.45
CA ALA A 39 -11.15 -10.61 -2.10
C ALA A 39 -9.70 -11.08 -1.98
N PHE A 40 -8.88 -10.27 -1.30
CA PHE A 40 -7.61 -10.72 -0.75
C PHE A 40 -7.86 -11.76 0.34
N ALA A 41 -6.95 -12.71 0.50
CA ALA A 41 -7.01 -13.72 1.55
C ALA A 41 -5.73 -13.71 2.40
N GLY A 42 -5.87 -14.01 3.68
CA GLY A 42 -4.75 -14.18 4.59
C GLY A 42 -5.21 -14.54 5.99
N THR A 43 -4.49 -14.09 7.01
CA THR A 43 -4.80 -14.43 8.41
C THR A 43 -4.87 -13.21 9.32
N ILE A 44 -5.68 -13.34 10.36
CA ILE A 44 -5.78 -12.46 11.53
C ILE A 44 -5.53 -13.29 12.78
N SER A 45 -4.79 -12.74 13.74
CA SER A 45 -4.38 -13.42 14.99
C SER A 45 -3.28 -14.48 14.82
N THR A 46 -2.82 -15.02 15.96
CA THR A 46 -1.80 -16.08 16.03
C THR A 46 -2.32 -17.45 15.65
N ASP A 47 -3.64 -17.65 15.67
CA ASP A 47 -4.27 -18.96 15.49
C ASP A 47 -4.60 -19.24 14.02
N GLU A 48 -3.96 -18.49 13.11
CA GLU A 48 -4.13 -18.57 11.66
C GLU A 48 -5.59 -18.40 11.18
N THR A 49 -6.45 -17.74 11.98
CA THR A 49 -7.84 -17.44 11.62
C THR A 49 -7.87 -16.74 10.27
N VAL A 50 -8.63 -17.29 9.32
CA VAL A 50 -8.70 -16.77 7.96
C VAL A 50 -9.45 -15.43 7.95
N ILE A 51 -8.84 -14.45 7.30
CA ILE A 51 -9.50 -13.18 6.95
C ILE A 51 -9.58 -13.05 5.43
N ARG A 52 -10.73 -12.58 4.95
CA ARG A 52 -10.89 -12.09 3.58
C ARG A 52 -11.13 -10.59 3.62
N LEU A 53 -10.51 -9.86 2.70
CA LEU A 53 -10.67 -8.41 2.59
C LEU A 53 -10.96 -8.06 1.14
N ARG A 54 -12.09 -7.41 0.86
CA ARG A 54 -12.43 -6.94 -0.49
C ARG A 54 -12.48 -5.41 -0.49
N ILE A 55 -11.72 -4.80 -1.39
CA ILE A 55 -11.83 -3.37 -1.70
C ILE A 55 -12.80 -3.25 -2.87
N GLU A 56 -13.95 -2.62 -2.63
CA GLU A 56 -15.01 -2.43 -3.63
C GLU A 56 -14.88 -1.07 -4.33
N LYS A 57 -14.26 -0.09 -3.68
CA LYS A 57 -13.99 1.22 -4.23
C LYS A 57 -12.59 1.67 -3.87
N ALA A 58 -11.88 2.23 -4.83
CA ALA A 58 -10.64 2.95 -4.63
C ALA A 58 -10.68 4.24 -5.44
N ASP A 59 -10.66 5.38 -4.75
CA ASP A 59 -10.68 6.72 -5.37
C ASP A 59 -9.34 7.41 -5.09
N LYS A 60 -8.61 7.73 -6.16
CA LYS A 60 -7.38 8.53 -6.05
C LYS A 60 -7.69 9.95 -5.59
N ASN A 61 -6.95 10.44 -4.59
CA ASN A 61 -7.14 11.80 -4.08
C ASN A 61 -6.58 12.83 -5.09
N PRO A 62 -7.41 13.74 -5.64
CA PRO A 62 -6.95 14.72 -6.63
C PRO A 62 -5.96 15.75 -6.06
N LYS A 63 -5.93 15.94 -4.74
CA LYS A 63 -5.02 16.88 -4.05
C LYS A 63 -3.71 16.23 -3.60
N LYS A 64 -3.70 14.90 -3.44
CA LYS A 64 -2.55 14.09 -2.98
C LYS A 64 -2.53 12.80 -3.77
N GLN A 65 -1.91 12.82 -4.94
CA GLN A 65 -2.02 11.76 -5.94
C GLN A 65 -1.44 10.40 -5.49
N GLU A 66 -0.66 10.39 -4.41
CA GLU A 66 -0.15 9.20 -3.74
C GLU A 66 -1.16 8.55 -2.78
N GLN A 67 -2.26 9.24 -2.44
CA GLN A 67 -3.28 8.80 -1.50
C GLN A 67 -4.53 8.29 -2.23
N TYR A 68 -5.06 7.17 -1.76
CA TYR A 68 -6.30 6.56 -2.23
C TYR A 68 -7.26 6.43 -1.07
N PHE A 69 -8.51 6.86 -1.25
CA PHE A 69 -9.60 6.57 -0.35
C PHE A 69 -10.23 5.25 -0.77
N VAL A 70 -10.32 4.29 0.15
CA VAL A 70 -10.81 2.95 -0.15
C VAL A 70 -11.99 2.57 0.74
N SER A 71 -12.90 1.78 0.21
CA SER A 71 -14.00 1.18 0.98
C SER A 71 -14.33 -0.22 0.47
N GLY A 72 -14.89 -1.03 1.36
CA GLY A 72 -15.29 -2.40 1.06
C GLY A 72 -15.64 -3.14 2.34
N TYR A 73 -15.21 -4.40 2.46
CA TYR A 73 -15.48 -5.20 3.65
C TYR A 73 -14.35 -6.16 4.04
N SER A 74 -14.22 -6.40 5.34
CA SER A 74 -13.49 -7.52 5.93
C SER A 74 -14.48 -8.64 6.25
N GLU A 75 -14.00 -9.88 6.24
CA GLU A 75 -14.78 -11.06 6.59
C GLU A 75 -13.89 -12.01 7.40
N VAL A 76 -14.33 -12.35 8.62
CA VAL A 76 -13.66 -13.27 9.54
C VAL A 76 -14.71 -14.21 10.11
N GLU A 77 -14.53 -15.52 9.95
CA GLU A 77 -15.46 -16.55 10.47
C GLU A 77 -16.94 -16.23 10.16
N ASP A 78 -17.22 -15.86 8.91
CA ASP A 78 -18.54 -15.46 8.38
C ASP A 78 -19.10 -14.12 8.89
N ASN A 79 -18.38 -13.42 9.77
CA ASN A 79 -18.72 -12.06 10.16
C ASN A 79 -18.14 -11.06 9.15
N LYS A 80 -19.03 -10.43 8.38
CA LYS A 80 -18.70 -9.43 7.37
C LYS A 80 -18.87 -8.02 7.94
N SER A 81 -17.78 -7.26 8.03
CA SER A 81 -17.79 -5.88 8.50
C SER A 81 -17.39 -4.89 7.40
N PRO A 82 -18.24 -3.91 7.06
CA PRO A 82 -17.87 -2.84 6.14
C PRO A 82 -16.70 -2.03 6.69
N PHE A 83 -15.81 -1.54 5.82
CA PHE A 83 -14.75 -0.61 6.20
C PHE A 83 -14.64 0.57 5.25
N SER A 84 -14.02 1.64 5.73
CA SER A 84 -13.49 2.74 4.92
C SER A 84 -12.11 3.14 5.42
N GLY A 85 -11.29 3.70 4.55
CA GLY A 85 -9.94 4.08 4.94
C GLY A 85 -9.14 4.70 3.84
N GLU A 86 -7.83 4.68 4.04
CA GLU A 86 -6.86 5.24 3.11
C GLU A 86 -5.65 4.33 2.93
N ILE A 87 -5.08 4.42 1.73
CA ILE A 87 -3.78 3.86 1.38
C ILE A 87 -2.93 5.01 0.84
N ILE A 88 -1.72 5.17 1.35
CA ILE A 88 -0.80 6.23 0.95
C ILE A 88 0.49 5.58 0.45
N PHE A 89 0.78 5.72 -0.85
CA PHE A 89 2.04 5.24 -1.42
C PHE A 89 3.18 6.19 -1.08
N THR A 90 4.31 5.61 -0.68
CA THR A 90 5.46 6.36 -0.14
C THR A 90 6.73 6.13 -0.94
N GLN A 91 6.90 4.96 -1.54
CA GLN A 91 8.15 4.58 -2.18
C GLN A 91 7.92 3.75 -3.44
N LYS A 92 8.87 3.87 -4.37
CA LYS A 92 8.93 3.09 -5.60
C LYS A 92 10.35 2.64 -5.87
N TYR A 93 10.52 1.38 -6.21
CA TYR A 93 11.80 0.76 -6.55
C TYR A 93 11.70 -0.02 -7.85
N ASN A 94 12.82 -0.18 -8.54
CA ASN A 94 12.92 -1.13 -9.64
C ASN A 94 13.28 -2.51 -9.07
N VAL A 95 12.80 -3.58 -9.69
CA VAL A 95 13.19 -4.95 -9.30
C VAL A 95 14.54 -5.28 -9.93
N LYS A 96 15.47 -5.83 -9.15
CA LYS A 96 16.78 -6.27 -9.66
C LYS A 96 16.58 -7.43 -10.63
N ASN A 97 17.20 -7.36 -11.80
CA ASN A 97 17.12 -8.37 -12.87
C ASN A 97 15.73 -8.51 -13.53
N GLU A 98 14.78 -7.64 -13.23
CA GLU A 98 13.48 -7.54 -13.92
C GLU A 98 13.25 -6.08 -14.33
N PRO A 99 13.81 -5.63 -15.47
CA PRO A 99 13.81 -4.22 -15.83
C PRO A 99 12.41 -3.64 -16.06
N ASP A 100 11.43 -4.48 -16.39
CA ASP A 100 10.05 -4.07 -16.63
C ASP A 100 9.18 -4.13 -15.37
N SER A 101 9.68 -4.73 -14.29
CA SER A 101 8.99 -4.82 -13.00
C SER A 101 9.35 -3.66 -12.06
N MET A 102 8.41 -3.29 -11.20
CA MET A 102 8.61 -2.33 -10.13
C MET A 102 7.96 -2.78 -8.83
N LEU A 103 8.48 -2.24 -7.73
CA LEU A 103 7.90 -2.36 -6.39
C LEU A 103 7.35 -1.02 -5.95
N ILE A 104 6.15 -1.03 -5.41
CA ILE A 104 5.52 0.12 -4.77
C ILE A 104 5.24 -0.24 -3.31
N PHE A 105 5.54 0.70 -2.42
CA PHE A 105 5.27 0.58 -1.01
C PHE A 105 4.40 1.72 -0.53
N GLY A 106 3.57 1.42 0.46
CA GLY A 106 2.72 2.40 1.10
C GLY A 106 2.33 1.99 2.50
N ASP A 107 1.66 2.90 3.18
CA ASP A 107 1.01 2.66 4.45
C ASP A 107 -0.51 2.63 4.25
N PHE A 108 -1.22 1.86 5.07
CA PHE A 108 -2.68 1.83 5.02
C PHE A 108 -3.28 2.04 6.41
N THR A 109 -4.47 2.61 6.45
CA THR A 109 -5.35 2.68 7.62
C THR A 109 -6.78 2.43 7.18
N LEU A 110 -7.37 1.31 7.62
CA LEU A 110 -8.74 0.91 7.31
C LEU A 110 -9.54 0.81 8.62
N LYS A 111 -10.73 1.40 8.66
CA LYS A 111 -11.60 1.45 9.84
C LYS A 111 -12.91 0.74 9.53
N GLU A 112 -13.21 -0.30 10.29
CA GLU A 112 -14.50 -0.99 10.20
C GLU A 112 -15.61 -0.07 10.72
N LEU A 113 -16.73 -0.01 10.02
CA LEU A 113 -17.80 0.97 10.31
C LEU A 113 -18.70 0.53 11.49
N ASP A 114 -18.71 -0.77 11.77
CA ASP A 114 -19.48 -1.32 12.88
C ASP A 114 -18.89 -0.88 14.23
N SER A 115 -19.75 -0.85 15.25
CA SER A 115 -19.33 -0.58 16.63
C SER A 115 -19.56 -1.83 17.47
N GLY A 116 -18.47 -2.45 17.92
CA GLY A 116 -18.54 -3.71 18.65
C GLY A 116 -17.15 -4.24 19.04
N LYS A 117 -17.13 -5.30 19.85
CA LYS A 117 -15.88 -5.95 20.29
C LYS A 117 -15.04 -6.46 19.12
N HIS A 118 -15.71 -6.84 18.03
CA HIS A 118 -15.15 -7.41 16.81
C HIS A 118 -15.01 -6.38 15.68
N SER A 119 -15.06 -5.08 16.00
CA SER A 119 -14.85 -4.01 15.05
C SER A 119 -13.66 -3.16 15.47
N GLY A 120 -12.86 -2.75 14.50
CA GLY A 120 -11.60 -2.10 14.79
C GLY A 120 -10.96 -1.39 13.61
N VAL A 121 -9.66 -1.17 13.76
CA VAL A 121 -8.82 -0.43 12.83
C VAL A 121 -7.66 -1.32 12.40
N PHE A 122 -7.56 -1.54 11.10
CA PHE A 122 -6.38 -2.10 10.47
C PHE A 122 -5.38 -0.98 10.17
N THR A 123 -4.12 -1.16 10.55
CA THR A 123 -3.02 -0.25 10.23
C THR A 123 -1.80 -1.04 9.82
N GLY A 124 -1.07 -0.60 8.79
CA GLY A 124 0.09 -1.35 8.33
C GLY A 124 0.71 -0.85 7.04
N LYS A 125 1.38 -1.76 6.34
CA LYS A 125 2.11 -1.53 5.09
C LYS A 125 1.56 -2.37 3.95
N VAL A 126 1.57 -1.79 2.76
CA VAL A 126 1.24 -2.46 1.50
C VAL A 126 2.48 -2.59 0.62
N ARG A 127 2.60 -3.75 -0.04
CA ARG A 127 3.54 -4.08 -1.11
C ARG A 127 2.76 -4.30 -2.39
N ILE A 128 3.23 -3.70 -3.47
CA ILE A 128 2.78 -4.04 -4.82
C ILE A 128 4.02 -4.39 -5.63
N GLN A 129 3.99 -5.51 -6.33
CA GLN A 129 4.92 -5.82 -7.42
C GLN A 129 4.11 -5.91 -8.69
N THR A 130 4.43 -5.08 -9.67
CA THR A 130 3.70 -4.99 -10.94
C THR A 130 4.62 -4.59 -12.08
N GLN A 131 4.16 -4.74 -13.32
CA GLN A 131 4.85 -4.25 -14.50
C GLN A 131 4.74 -2.72 -14.58
N LYS A 132 5.78 -2.05 -15.08
CA LYS A 132 5.82 -0.58 -15.22
C LYS A 132 4.78 -0.06 -16.19
N ASP A 133 4.45 -0.83 -17.22
CA ASP A 133 3.49 -0.43 -18.25
C ASP A 133 2.03 -0.49 -17.78
N GLN A 134 1.74 -1.12 -16.63
CA GLN A 134 0.41 -1.31 -16.03
C GLN A 134 -0.67 -1.86 -17.00
N THR A 135 -0.28 -2.34 -18.18
CA THR A 135 -1.20 -2.82 -19.23
C THR A 135 -1.52 -4.31 -19.09
N LYS A 136 -0.67 -5.05 -18.37
CA LYS A 136 -0.79 -6.47 -18.12
C LYS A 136 -1.05 -6.70 -16.63
N GLU A 137 -2.32 -6.91 -16.29
CA GLU A 137 -2.74 -7.24 -14.92
C GLU A 137 -2.21 -8.61 -14.47
N ASN A 138 -1.93 -9.49 -15.45
CA ASN A 138 -1.32 -10.79 -15.24
C ASN A 138 0.06 -10.67 -14.56
N GLY A 139 0.17 -11.20 -13.34
CA GLY A 139 1.43 -11.28 -12.58
C GLY A 139 1.62 -10.17 -11.54
N THR A 140 0.62 -9.32 -11.32
CA THR A 140 0.65 -8.32 -10.24
C THR A 140 0.42 -8.99 -8.89
N THR A 141 1.33 -8.77 -7.94
CA THR A 141 1.20 -9.28 -6.57
C THR A 141 1.02 -8.14 -5.58
N LEU A 142 -0.02 -8.24 -4.74
CA LEU A 142 -0.31 -7.32 -3.66
C LEU A 142 -0.21 -8.04 -2.34
N THR A 143 0.39 -7.39 -1.35
CA THR A 143 0.46 -7.91 0.01
C THR A 143 0.31 -6.79 1.01
N PHE A 144 -0.51 -7.03 2.01
CA PHE A 144 -0.72 -6.15 3.14
C PHE A 144 -0.25 -6.87 4.39
N LYS A 145 0.44 -6.15 5.28
CA LYS A 145 0.71 -6.60 6.64
C LYS A 145 0.57 -5.46 7.61
N GLY A 146 0.02 -5.76 8.77
CA GLY A 146 -0.07 -4.79 9.83
C GLY A 146 -0.63 -5.36 11.10
N LYS A 147 -1.40 -4.52 11.79
CA LYS A 147 -2.15 -4.86 12.98
C LYS A 147 -3.60 -4.49 12.81
N TRP A 148 -4.48 -5.30 13.40
CA TRP A 148 -5.86 -4.93 13.69
C TRP A 148 -5.99 -4.66 15.19
N LYS A 149 -6.64 -3.56 15.54
CA LYS A 149 -6.94 -3.21 16.93
C LYS A 149 -8.41 -2.87 17.05
N ASN A 150 -9.10 -3.49 18.01
CA ASN A 150 -10.50 -3.16 18.23
C ASN A 150 -10.67 -1.75 18.81
N TYR A 151 -11.87 -1.18 18.68
CA TYR A 151 -12.13 0.19 19.15
C TYR A 151 -11.97 0.37 20.66
N SER A 152 -12.23 -0.68 21.45
CA SER A 152 -12.00 -0.68 22.90
C SER A 152 -10.52 -0.79 23.28
N ARG A 153 -9.62 -1.01 22.31
CA ARG A 153 -8.15 -1.12 22.47
C ARG A 153 -7.69 -2.22 23.43
N ASN A 154 -8.49 -3.27 23.62
CA ASN A 154 -8.13 -4.42 24.45
C ASN A 154 -7.83 -5.69 23.63
N LEU A 155 -8.07 -5.66 22.32
CA LEU A 155 -7.65 -6.70 21.37
C LEU A 155 -6.68 -6.09 20.36
N ASP A 156 -5.57 -6.79 20.11
CA ASP A 156 -4.50 -6.42 19.17
C ASP A 156 -4.02 -7.70 18.48
N PHE A 157 -4.23 -7.77 17.16
CA PHE A 157 -3.87 -8.93 16.36
C PHE A 157 -2.95 -8.52 15.22
N ASP A 158 -1.95 -9.36 14.95
CA ASP A 158 -1.21 -9.28 13.69
C ASP A 158 -2.11 -9.75 12.55
N VAL A 159 -1.96 -9.10 11.40
CA VAL A 159 -2.73 -9.38 10.20
C VAL A 159 -1.87 -9.35 8.96
N TRP A 160 -2.19 -10.21 7.99
CA TRP A 160 -1.70 -10.08 6.64
C TRP A 160 -2.74 -10.62 5.65
N TRP A 161 -2.71 -10.11 4.42
CA TRP A 161 -3.51 -10.64 3.30
C TRP A 161 -2.83 -10.34 1.97
N ALA A 162 -3.11 -11.15 0.96
CA ALA A 162 -2.55 -11.02 -0.38
C ALA A 162 -3.54 -11.51 -1.45
N ASN A 163 -3.26 -11.17 -2.72
CA ASN A 163 -4.03 -11.67 -3.86
C ASN A 163 -3.48 -13.00 -4.42
N PHE A 164 -2.61 -13.64 -3.66
CA PHE A 164 -1.99 -14.93 -3.97
C PHE A 164 -1.64 -15.63 -2.67
N GLN A 165 -1.33 -16.93 -2.74
CA GLN A 165 -0.88 -17.68 -1.58
C GLN A 165 0.65 -17.69 -1.52
N PRO A 166 1.30 -16.93 -0.62
CA PRO A 166 2.75 -16.91 -0.53
C PRO A 166 3.28 -18.24 0.02
N LYS A 167 4.28 -18.81 -0.66
CA LYS A 167 4.99 -20.02 -0.17
C LYS A 167 5.88 -19.74 1.04
N ASP A 168 6.30 -18.48 1.20
CA ASP A 168 7.15 -18.02 2.28
C ASP A 168 6.80 -16.56 2.58
N LEU A 169 6.04 -16.36 3.66
CA LEU A 169 5.60 -15.04 4.10
C LEU A 169 6.79 -14.09 4.32
N SER A 170 7.92 -14.59 4.82
CA SER A 170 9.10 -13.75 5.13
C SER A 170 9.75 -13.09 3.92
N LYS A 171 9.49 -13.63 2.72
CA LYS A 171 10.02 -13.10 1.45
C LYS A 171 9.09 -12.09 0.78
N VAL A 172 7.82 -12.10 1.17
CA VAL A 172 6.78 -11.27 0.57
C VAL A 172 6.45 -10.08 1.47
N ILE A 173 6.70 -10.27 2.77
CA ILE A 173 6.31 -9.37 3.82
C ILE A 173 7.55 -8.66 4.39
N PHE A 174 7.42 -7.34 4.57
CA PHE A 174 8.41 -6.48 5.22
C PHE A 174 8.82 -7.00 6.60
N LYS A 175 10.13 -7.12 6.82
CA LYS A 175 10.71 -7.09 8.17
C LYS A 175 10.94 -5.64 8.56
#